data_AF-A0A1B9XW69-F1
#
_entry.id   AF-A0A1B9XW69-F1
#
_cell.length_a   1.000
_cell.length_b   1.000
_cell.length_c   1.000
_cell.angle_alpha   90.00
_cell.angle_beta   90.00
_cell.angle_gamma   90.00
#
_symmetry.space_group_name_H-M   'P 1'
#
loop_
_entity.id
_entity.type
_entity.pdbx_description
1 polymer ?
#
loop_
_entity_poly.entity_id
_entity_poly.type
_entity_poly.pdbx_seq_one_letter_code
_entity_poly.pdbx_strand_id
1 'polypeptide(L)'
;MFTKDKFLNLAERKAASRGKNLYSVFNEAKVELKTSSKIGIFLSHSHKDKNLIKEVISFFKGVNVSIYVDWMDDGMPEKTSGETALKIKSKIITNDKFILLATNEAVVSKWCNWELGIGDTFKLSKDNLLILPLSENRGTWNGNEYLQIYPRIESVIQNGNEIYDNIFRIKYPNGTTKWLHEWIKE
;
A
#
# COMPACT_ATOMS: atom_id res chain seq x y z
N MET A 1 -5.46 8.22 11.35
CA MET A 1 -4.35 7.28 11.12
C MET A 1 -4.82 5.88 11.45
N PHE A 2 -4.46 4.88 10.65
CA PHE A 2 -4.78 3.48 10.94
C PHE A 2 -3.82 2.95 11.99
N THR A 3 -4.35 2.26 13.00
CA THR A 3 -3.53 1.30 13.77
C THR A 3 -3.54 -0.02 13.02
N LYS A 4 -2.48 -0.84 13.18
CA LYS A 4 -2.43 -2.18 12.60
C LYS A 4 -3.66 -3.01 12.97
N ASP A 5 -4.08 -3.01 14.24
CA ASP A 5 -5.29 -3.71 14.68
C ASP A 5 -6.57 -3.26 13.98
N LYS A 6 -6.75 -1.94 13.80
CA LYS A 6 -7.94 -1.41 13.12
C LYS A 6 -7.92 -1.79 11.63
N PHE A 7 -6.74 -1.81 11.03
CA PHE A 7 -6.56 -2.21 9.63
C PHE A 7 -6.81 -3.70 9.43
N LEU A 8 -6.32 -4.56 10.33
CA LEU A 8 -6.60 -5.99 10.35
C LEU A 8 -8.11 -6.27 10.45
N ASN A 9 -8.77 -5.70 11.46
CA ASN A 9 -10.23 -5.88 11.64
C ASN A 9 -11.03 -5.46 10.40
N LEU A 10 -10.64 -4.34 9.78
CA LEU A 10 -11.23 -3.86 8.53
C LEU A 10 -11.03 -4.86 7.39
N ALA A 11 -9.81 -5.37 7.22
CA ALA A 11 -9.47 -6.32 6.17
C ALA A 11 -10.20 -7.65 6.34
N GLU A 12 -10.39 -8.11 7.58
CA GLU A 12 -11.17 -9.30 7.92
C GLU A 12 -12.66 -9.12 7.61
N ARG A 13 -13.26 -7.99 8.01
CA ARG A 13 -14.66 -7.67 7.66
C ARG A 13 -14.87 -7.63 6.15
N LYS A 14 -13.94 -7.02 5.39
CA LYS A 14 -13.98 -7.01 3.92
C LYS A 14 -13.92 -8.42 3.33
N ALA A 15 -13.04 -9.28 3.82
CA ALA A 15 -12.97 -10.66 3.36
C ALA A 15 -14.26 -11.42 3.69
N ALA A 16 -14.75 -11.30 4.93
CA ALA A 16 -15.96 -11.97 5.42
C ALA A 16 -17.22 -11.55 4.64
N SER A 17 -17.33 -10.27 4.27
CA SER A 17 -18.43 -9.77 3.42
C SER A 17 -18.53 -10.46 2.05
N ARG A 18 -17.47 -11.17 1.64
CA ARG A 18 -17.41 -11.95 0.39
C ARG A 18 -17.48 -13.46 0.63
N GLY A 19 -17.75 -13.89 1.86
CA GLY A 19 -17.70 -15.29 2.26
C GLY A 19 -16.28 -15.88 2.26
N LYS A 20 -15.25 -15.05 2.48
CA LYS A 20 -13.83 -15.44 2.41
C LYS A 20 -13.08 -15.06 3.68
N ASN A 21 -11.91 -15.68 3.89
CA ASN A 21 -10.93 -15.25 4.89
C ASN A 21 -9.70 -14.62 4.21
N LEU A 22 -8.86 -13.93 4.98
CA LEU A 22 -7.67 -13.25 4.43
C LEU A 22 -6.74 -14.17 3.64
N TYR A 23 -6.61 -15.43 4.06
CA TYR A 23 -5.75 -16.40 3.38
C TYR A 23 -6.28 -16.76 1.99
N SER A 24 -7.58 -17.02 1.85
CA SER A 24 -8.21 -17.28 0.56
C SER A 24 -8.12 -16.08 -0.39
N VAL A 25 -8.37 -14.87 0.11
CA VAL A 25 -8.24 -13.63 -0.68
C VAL A 25 -6.80 -13.43 -1.17
N PHE A 26 -5.82 -13.72 -0.31
CA PHE A 26 -4.41 -13.62 -0.64
C PHE A 26 -3.98 -14.65 -1.70
N ASN A 27 -4.39 -15.91 -1.57
CA ASN A 27 -4.05 -16.95 -2.55
C ASN A 27 -4.66 -16.66 -3.92
N GLU A 28 -5.88 -16.13 -3.96
CA GLU A 28 -6.48 -15.68 -5.23
C GLU A 28 -5.66 -14.55 -5.87
N ALA A 29 -5.22 -13.57 -5.07
CA ALA A 29 -4.41 -12.46 -5.57
C ALA A 29 -3.03 -12.91 -6.07
N LYS A 30 -2.44 -13.97 -5.49
CA LYS A 30 -1.18 -14.57 -5.94
C LYS A 30 -1.26 -15.13 -7.36
N VAL A 31 -2.37 -15.80 -7.67
CA VAL A 31 -2.59 -16.46 -8.96
C VAL A 31 -3.15 -15.48 -10.01
N GLU A 32 -3.58 -14.30 -9.56
CA GLU A 32 -4.19 -13.27 -10.38
C GLU A 32 -3.13 -12.52 -11.20
N LEU A 33 -3.02 -12.88 -12.49
CA LEU A 33 -2.13 -12.20 -13.43
C LEU A 33 -2.54 -10.74 -13.63
N LYS A 34 -1.55 -9.83 -13.72
CA LYS A 34 -1.79 -8.46 -14.16
C LYS A 34 -2.26 -8.49 -15.62
N THR A 35 -3.53 -8.16 -15.84
CA THR A 35 -4.08 -7.93 -17.18
C THR A 35 -3.96 -6.46 -17.56
N SER A 36 -4.02 -6.13 -18.85
CA SER A 36 -3.98 -4.73 -19.34
C SER A 36 -5.12 -3.87 -18.78
N SER A 37 -6.23 -4.49 -18.38
CA SER A 37 -7.37 -3.81 -17.80
C SER A 37 -7.20 -3.41 -16.33
N LYS A 38 -6.13 -3.84 -15.64
CA LYS A 38 -5.93 -3.60 -14.21
C LYS A 38 -4.85 -2.59 -13.93
N ILE A 39 -5.12 -1.70 -12.98
CA ILE A 39 -4.14 -0.76 -12.45
C ILE A 39 -3.15 -1.53 -11.57
N GLY A 40 -1.90 -1.58 -11.98
CA GLY A 40 -0.81 -2.16 -11.21
C GLY A 40 -0.32 -1.20 -10.13
N ILE A 41 -0.25 -1.67 -8.89
CA ILE A 41 0.28 -0.92 -7.75
C ILE A 41 1.56 -1.61 -7.29
N PHE A 42 2.68 -0.91 -7.34
CA PHE A 42 3.89 -1.34 -6.62
C PHE A 42 3.71 -1.04 -5.12
N LEU A 43 3.74 -2.07 -4.28
CA LEU A 43 3.62 -1.94 -2.83
C LEU A 43 4.99 -2.06 -2.15
N SER A 44 5.59 -0.90 -1.82
CA SER A 44 6.80 -0.84 -1.02
C SER A 44 6.47 -1.11 0.45
N HIS A 45 7.20 -2.04 1.08
CA HIS A 45 6.97 -2.44 2.47
C HIS A 45 8.23 -3.07 3.07
N SER A 46 8.32 -3.09 4.40
CA SER A 46 9.39 -3.82 5.08
C SER A 46 9.14 -5.32 5.03
N HIS A 47 10.19 -6.12 4.88
CA HIS A 47 10.12 -7.59 4.96
C HIS A 47 9.60 -8.09 6.32
N LYS A 48 9.68 -7.26 7.37
CA LYS A 48 9.11 -7.57 8.69
C LYS A 48 7.59 -7.39 8.74
N ASP A 49 7.02 -6.65 7.81
CA ASP A 49 5.58 -6.40 7.69
C ASP A 49 4.88 -7.36 6.72
N LYS A 50 5.50 -8.50 6.38
CA LYS A 50 4.94 -9.52 5.46
C LYS A 50 3.52 -9.96 5.85
N ASN A 51 3.20 -9.99 7.14
CA ASN A 51 1.87 -10.37 7.62
C ASN A 51 0.78 -9.36 7.21
N LEU A 52 1.12 -8.07 7.10
CA LEU A 52 0.19 -7.01 6.70
C LEU A 52 -0.18 -7.07 5.22
N ILE A 53 0.58 -7.79 4.40
CA ILE A 53 0.34 -7.86 2.95
C ILE A 53 -1.01 -8.49 2.62
N LYS A 54 -1.43 -9.50 3.39
CA LYS A 54 -2.76 -10.11 3.24
C LYS A 54 -3.87 -9.09 3.53
N GLU A 55 -3.66 -8.26 4.54
CA GLU A 55 -4.60 -7.21 4.93
C GLU A 55 -4.69 -6.12 3.86
N VAL A 56 -3.55 -5.67 3.33
CA VAL A 56 -3.50 -4.68 2.23
C VAL A 56 -4.16 -5.22 0.96
N ILE A 57 -3.89 -6.47 0.61
CA ILE A 57 -4.53 -7.11 -0.54
C ILE A 57 -6.04 -7.20 -0.34
N SER A 58 -6.51 -7.60 0.85
CA SER A 58 -7.94 -7.61 1.16
C SER A 58 -8.56 -6.20 1.13
N PHE A 59 -7.83 -5.20 1.62
CA PHE A 59 -8.24 -3.80 1.62
C PHE A 59 -8.54 -3.27 0.22
N PHE A 60 -7.68 -3.59 -0.75
CA PHE A 60 -7.83 -3.20 -2.15
C PHE A 60 -8.66 -4.18 -2.99
N LYS A 61 -9.02 -5.35 -2.46
CA LYS A 61 -9.79 -6.35 -3.22
C LYS A 61 -11.15 -5.76 -3.62
N GLY A 62 -11.59 -6.05 -4.85
CA GLY A 62 -12.84 -5.53 -5.44
C GLY A 62 -12.75 -4.10 -5.97
N VAL A 63 -11.58 -3.47 -5.87
CA VAL A 63 -11.18 -2.42 -6.80
C VAL A 63 -10.36 -3.09 -7.92
N ASN A 64 -10.44 -2.56 -9.14
CA ASN A 64 -9.82 -3.16 -10.33
C ASN A 64 -8.29 -2.94 -10.38
N VAL A 65 -7.60 -3.39 -9.33
CA VAL A 65 -6.16 -3.24 -9.12
C VAL A 65 -5.46 -4.59 -9.05
N SER A 66 -4.18 -4.60 -9.38
CA SER A 66 -3.24 -5.71 -9.17
C SER A 66 -2.11 -5.19 -8.29
N ILE A 67 -1.87 -5.82 -7.14
CA ILE A 67 -0.82 -5.41 -6.20
C ILE A 67 0.43 -6.23 -6.48
N TYR A 68 1.50 -5.56 -6.85
CA TYR A 68 2.82 -6.15 -7.00
C TYR A 68 3.59 -6.04 -5.68
N VAL A 69 4.16 -7.17 -5.26
CA VAL A 69 4.96 -7.32 -4.04
C VAL A 69 6.23 -8.07 -4.43
N ASP A 70 7.40 -7.51 -4.10
CA ASP A 70 8.72 -7.99 -4.52
C ASP A 70 9.00 -9.47 -4.17
N TRP A 71 8.76 -9.89 -2.93
CA TRP A 71 9.01 -11.28 -2.51
C TRP A 71 7.97 -12.29 -3.05
N MET A 72 6.88 -11.82 -3.65
CA MET A 72 5.91 -12.69 -4.33
C MET A 72 6.24 -12.92 -5.80
N ASP A 73 7.28 -12.25 -6.34
CA ASP A 73 7.75 -12.42 -7.71
C ASP A 73 8.83 -13.51 -7.77
N ASP A 74 8.46 -14.67 -8.33
CA ASP A 74 9.35 -15.82 -8.50
C ASP A 74 10.59 -15.52 -9.37
N GLY A 75 10.59 -14.41 -10.11
CA GLY A 75 11.73 -13.93 -10.89
C GLY A 75 12.77 -13.13 -10.08
N MET A 76 12.55 -12.91 -8.78
CA MET A 76 13.45 -12.14 -7.93
C MET A 76 14.60 -13.01 -7.38
N PRO A 77 15.85 -12.51 -7.38
CA PRO A 77 16.98 -13.24 -6.80
C PRO A 77 16.76 -13.54 -5.30
N GLU A 78 17.16 -14.73 -4.84
CA GLU A 78 17.04 -15.13 -3.43
C GLU A 78 17.82 -14.23 -2.45
N LYS A 79 18.90 -13.59 -2.93
CA LYS A 79 19.71 -12.64 -2.18
C LYS A 79 19.67 -11.28 -2.87
N THR A 80 19.45 -10.23 -2.08
CA THR A 80 19.45 -8.85 -2.56
C THR A 80 20.80 -8.51 -3.21
N SER A 81 20.78 -8.17 -4.49
CA SER A 81 21.95 -7.81 -5.29
C SER A 81 21.66 -6.55 -6.13
N GLY A 82 22.65 -6.09 -6.91
CA GLY A 82 22.42 -5.02 -7.89
C GLY A 82 21.34 -5.38 -8.93
N GLU A 83 21.21 -6.67 -9.27
CA GLU A 83 20.15 -7.15 -10.16
C GLU A 83 18.77 -7.01 -9.52
N THR A 84 18.64 -7.32 -8.22
CA THR A 84 17.42 -7.08 -7.45
C THR A 84 17.02 -5.61 -7.50
N ALA A 85 17.97 -4.69 -7.33
CA ALA A 85 17.72 -3.26 -7.43
C ALA A 85 17.25 -2.84 -8.83
N LEU A 86 17.87 -3.34 -9.90
CA LEU A 86 17.44 -3.06 -11.28
C LEU A 86 16.02 -3.57 -11.55
N LYS A 87 15.69 -4.78 -11.09
CA LYS A 87 14.35 -5.37 -11.20
C LYS A 87 13.31 -4.54 -10.43
N ILE A 88 13.57 -4.20 -9.18
CA ILE A 88 12.68 -3.36 -8.36
C ILE A 88 12.45 -2.01 -9.04
N LYS A 89 13.51 -1.33 -9.47
CA LYS A 89 13.40 -0.04 -10.18
C LYS A 89 12.52 -0.16 -11.43
N SER A 90 12.72 -1.20 -12.23
CA SER A 90 11.89 -1.48 -13.41
C SER A 90 10.41 -1.70 -13.03
N LYS A 91 10.15 -2.47 -11.97
CA LYS A 91 8.79 -2.73 -11.47
C LYS A 91 8.12 -1.47 -10.91
N ILE A 92 8.85 -0.59 -10.23
CA ILE A 92 8.34 0.71 -9.79
C ILE A 92 7.92 1.54 -11.01
N ILE A 93 8.77 1.61 -12.03
CA ILE A 93 8.50 2.41 -13.24
C ILE A 93 7.31 1.85 -14.03
N THR A 94 7.24 0.52 -14.20
CA THR A 94 6.25 -0.16 -15.06
C THR A 94 4.89 -0.41 -14.40
N ASN A 95 4.80 -0.40 -13.06
CA ASN A 95 3.50 -0.34 -12.40
C ASN A 95 2.89 1.05 -12.54
N ASP A 96 1.57 1.12 -12.56
CA ASP A 96 0.85 2.36 -12.83
C ASP A 96 0.97 3.32 -11.64
N LYS A 97 0.84 2.78 -10.43
CA LYS A 97 0.86 3.53 -9.18
C LYS A 97 1.84 2.94 -8.17
N PHE A 98 2.21 3.73 -7.18
CA PHE A 98 3.12 3.37 -6.09
C PHE A 98 2.45 3.64 -4.74
N ILE A 99 2.55 2.70 -3.82
CA ILE A 99 2.11 2.87 -2.44
C ILE A 99 3.23 2.42 -1.51
N LEU A 100 3.65 3.30 -0.59
CA LEU A 100 4.47 2.91 0.55
C LEU A 100 3.56 2.50 1.72
N LEU A 101 3.70 1.27 2.21
CA LEU A 101 3.15 0.85 3.49
C LEU A 101 4.01 1.44 4.62
N ALA A 102 3.66 2.63 5.05
CA ALA A 102 4.48 3.45 5.93
C ALA A 102 4.31 3.02 7.40
N THR A 103 4.94 1.91 7.77
CA THR A 103 5.11 1.44 9.16
C THR A 103 6.41 1.98 9.76
N ASN A 104 6.63 1.81 11.06
CA ASN A 104 7.93 2.15 11.67
C ASN A 104 9.09 1.34 11.04
N GLU A 105 8.84 0.06 10.70
CA GLU A 105 9.85 -0.80 10.07
C GLU A 105 10.16 -0.41 8.62
N ALA A 106 9.17 0.10 7.88
CA ALA A 106 9.40 0.64 6.54
C ALA A 106 10.20 1.96 6.60
N VAL A 107 9.89 2.84 7.55
CA VAL A 107 10.57 4.15 7.71
C VAL A 107 12.06 4.00 8.01
N VAL A 108 12.46 3.01 8.80
CA VAL A 108 13.88 2.74 9.11
C VAL A 108 14.58 1.86 8.07
N SER A 109 13.85 1.34 7.08
CA SER A 109 14.39 0.48 6.03
C SER A 109 15.11 1.31 4.96
N LYS A 110 16.40 1.05 4.77
CA LYS A 110 17.19 1.63 3.67
C LYS A 110 16.57 1.30 2.31
N TRP A 111 16.03 0.09 2.15
CA TRP A 111 15.39 -0.34 0.91
C TRP A 111 14.09 0.42 0.65
N CYS A 112 13.19 0.51 1.62
CA CYS A 112 11.92 1.22 1.42
C CYS A 112 12.14 2.72 1.14
N ASN A 113 13.12 3.35 1.82
CA ASN A 113 13.46 4.75 1.57
C ASN A 113 14.07 4.96 0.18
N TRP A 114 14.87 4.00 -0.29
CA TRP A 114 15.41 4.01 -1.66
C TRP A 114 14.30 3.82 -2.71
N GLU A 115 13.38 2.87 -2.48
CA GLU A 115 12.21 2.65 -3.33
C GLU A 115 11.30 3.88 -3.38
N LEU A 116 11.07 4.53 -2.24
CA LEU A 116 10.30 5.76 -2.14
C LEU A 116 10.93 6.88 -2.96
N GLY A 117 12.25 7.06 -2.91
CA GLY A 117 12.93 8.10 -3.72
C GLY A 117 12.78 7.87 -5.23
N ILE A 118 12.79 6.61 -5.67
CA ILE A 118 12.49 6.26 -7.06
C ILE A 118 11.02 6.52 -7.36
N GLY A 119 10.11 6.10 -6.48
CA GLY A 119 8.68 6.36 -6.58
C GLY A 119 8.38 7.85 -6.73
N ASP A 120 8.95 8.68 -5.85
CA ASP A 120 8.85 10.14 -5.88
C ASP A 120 9.21 10.68 -7.26
N THR A 121 10.40 10.32 -7.75
CA THR A 121 10.94 10.77 -9.03
C THR A 121 10.01 10.48 -10.21
N PHE A 122 9.40 9.29 -10.25
CA PHE A 122 8.65 8.83 -11.44
C PHE A 122 7.12 8.93 -11.31
N LYS A 123 6.59 9.06 -10.10
CA LYS A 123 5.15 8.91 -9.82
C LYS A 123 4.52 10.12 -9.16
N LEU A 124 5.26 10.92 -8.38
CA LEU A 124 4.67 11.99 -7.57
C LEU A 124 4.05 13.10 -8.44
N SER A 125 4.77 13.59 -9.46
CA SER A 125 4.30 14.65 -10.35
C SER A 125 3.04 14.30 -11.15
N LYS A 126 2.72 13.00 -11.26
CA LYS A 126 1.56 12.46 -11.97
C LYS A 126 0.42 12.05 -11.02
N ASP A 127 0.49 12.44 -9.74
CA ASP A 127 -0.46 11.99 -8.71
C ASP A 127 -0.57 10.45 -8.65
N ASN A 128 0.54 9.72 -8.81
CA ASN A 128 0.55 8.25 -8.83
C ASN A 128 1.33 7.64 -7.64
N LEU A 129 1.59 8.44 -6.60
CA LEU A 129 2.27 8.00 -5.38
C LEU A 129 1.45 8.36 -4.16
N LEU A 130 1.22 7.36 -3.30
CA LEU A 130 0.64 7.56 -1.97
C LEU A 130 1.50 6.89 -0.89
N ILE A 131 1.31 7.33 0.34
CA ILE A 131 1.71 6.58 1.52
C ILE A 131 0.47 6.07 2.28
N LEU A 132 0.56 4.88 2.86
CA LEU A 132 -0.42 4.29 3.77
C LEU A 132 0.19 4.18 5.17
N PRO A 133 0.02 5.19 6.04
CA PRO A 133 0.58 5.16 7.38
C PRO A 133 -0.17 4.16 8.26
N LEU A 134 0.57 3.17 8.80
CA LEU A 134 0.08 2.19 9.76
C LEU A 134 0.91 2.27 11.05
N SER A 135 0.29 2.64 12.17
CA SER A 135 0.94 2.67 13.48
C SER A 135 0.73 1.38 14.27
N GLU A 136 1.69 1.01 15.10
CA GLU A 136 1.56 -0.12 16.03
C GLU A 136 0.44 0.14 17.07
N ASN A 137 0.38 1.37 17.62
CA ASN A 137 -0.58 1.76 18.66
C ASN A 137 -1.13 3.18 18.46
N ARG A 138 -2.17 3.55 19.23
CA ARG A 138 -3.01 4.77 19.13
C ARG A 138 -2.30 6.14 19.16
N GLY A 139 -0.97 6.25 19.11
CA GLY A 139 -0.30 7.55 19.28
C GLY A 139 1.00 7.80 18.52
N THR A 140 1.74 6.79 18.09
CA THR A 140 3.12 7.02 17.59
C THR A 140 3.41 6.19 16.35
N TRP A 141 2.99 6.72 15.20
CA TRP A 141 3.79 6.54 14.00
C TRP A 141 4.86 7.61 14.05
N ASN A 142 6.14 7.21 14.09
CA ASN A 142 7.26 8.14 14.24
C ASN A 142 7.45 9.05 13.03
N GLY A 143 6.59 8.92 12.01
CA GLY A 143 6.41 9.80 10.86
C GLY A 143 7.61 10.70 10.59
N ASN A 144 8.49 10.22 9.71
CA ASN A 144 9.70 10.97 9.38
C ASN A 144 9.31 12.30 8.70
N GLU A 145 10.04 13.38 8.98
CA GLU A 145 9.72 14.73 8.49
C GLU A 145 9.56 14.77 6.98
N TYR A 146 10.40 14.02 6.24
CA TYR A 146 10.32 13.97 4.79
C TYR A 146 9.04 13.30 4.28
N LEU A 147 8.36 12.48 5.08
CA LEU A 147 7.13 11.82 4.63
C LEU A 147 5.91 12.76 4.59
N GLN A 148 6.02 13.93 5.21
CA GLN A 148 4.95 14.92 5.26
C GLN A 148 4.67 15.57 3.89
N ILE A 149 5.60 15.43 2.94
CA ILE A 149 5.46 15.96 1.58
C ILE A 149 4.65 15.04 0.66
N TYR A 150 4.25 13.85 1.12
CA TYR A 150 3.51 12.89 0.29
C TYR A 150 2.02 12.88 0.61
N PRO A 151 1.16 12.64 -0.39
CA PRO A 151 -0.25 12.39 -0.15
C PRO A 151 -0.43 11.07 0.59
N ARG A 152 -1.36 11.04 1.55
CA ARG A 152 -1.56 9.89 2.44
C ARG A 152 -2.98 9.38 2.46
N ILE A 153 -3.13 8.06 2.57
CA ILE A 153 -4.42 7.41 2.74
C ILE A 153 -4.88 7.55 4.20
N GLU A 154 -6.09 8.06 4.41
CA GLU A 154 -6.74 8.20 5.71
C GLU A 154 -8.11 7.51 5.72
N SER A 155 -8.47 6.90 6.85
CA SER A 155 -9.84 6.50 7.14
C SER A 155 -10.72 7.72 7.40
N VAL A 156 -11.98 7.64 6.97
CA VAL A 156 -13.02 8.56 7.43
C VAL A 156 -13.64 8.00 8.71
N ILE A 157 -13.65 8.82 9.76
CA ILE A 157 -14.22 8.48 11.07
C ILE A 157 -15.57 9.21 11.21
N GLN A 158 -16.61 8.50 11.66
CA GLN A 158 -17.87 9.13 12.05
C GLN A 158 -17.83 9.58 13.52
N ASN A 159 -18.68 10.55 13.91
CA ASN A 159 -18.88 10.97 15.31
C ASN A 159 -19.21 9.75 16.19
N GLY A 160 -18.19 9.14 16.82
CA GLY A 160 -18.33 7.85 17.52
C GLY A 160 -17.20 6.83 17.35
N ASN A 161 -16.12 7.14 16.60
CA ASN A 161 -14.91 6.30 16.40
C ASN A 161 -15.03 5.08 15.45
N GLU A 162 -16.16 4.89 14.80
CA GLU A 162 -16.29 3.85 13.77
C GLU A 162 -15.68 4.32 12.43
N ILE A 163 -14.84 3.46 11.85
CA ILE A 163 -14.26 3.67 10.52
C ILE A 163 -15.29 3.20 9.50
N TYR A 164 -15.61 4.02 8.50
CA TYR A 164 -16.35 3.52 7.35
C TYR A 164 -15.55 2.42 6.65
N ASP A 165 -16.11 1.21 6.58
CA ASP A 165 -15.40 0.04 6.04
C ASP A 165 -14.99 0.20 4.57
N ASN A 166 -15.64 1.10 3.82
CA ASN A 166 -15.41 1.25 2.38
C ASN A 166 -15.08 2.68 1.94
N ILE A 167 -14.91 3.62 2.87
CA ILE A 167 -14.69 5.03 2.52
C ILE A 167 -13.30 5.47 3.01
N PHE A 168 -12.39 5.59 2.03
CA PHE A 168 -11.02 6.06 2.25
C PHE A 168 -10.78 7.31 1.44
N ARG A 169 -10.11 8.28 2.07
CA ARG A 169 -9.71 9.52 1.41
C ARG A 169 -8.19 9.61 1.34
N ILE A 170 -7.72 10.33 0.35
CA ILE A 170 -6.35 10.81 0.24
C ILE A 170 -6.35 12.22 0.83
N LYS A 171 -5.39 12.51 1.70
CA LYS A 171 -5.09 13.85 2.18
C LYS A 171 -3.76 14.30 1.61
N TYR A 172 -3.78 15.39 0.84
CA TYR A 172 -2.60 15.96 0.19
C TYR A 172 -1.85 16.92 1.15
N PRO A 173 -0.56 17.17 0.91
CA PRO A 173 0.23 18.11 1.71
C PRO A 173 -0.32 19.55 1.71
N ASN A 174 -0.93 19.98 0.61
CA ASN A 174 -1.57 21.29 0.48
C ASN A 174 -2.94 21.38 1.20
N GLY A 175 -3.37 20.31 1.87
CA GLY A 175 -4.63 20.26 2.62
C GLY A 175 -5.84 19.80 1.81
N THR A 176 -5.75 19.63 0.48
CA THR A 176 -6.86 19.10 -0.32
C THR A 176 -7.09 17.62 -0.06
N THR A 177 -8.27 17.14 -0.44
CA THR A 177 -8.64 15.73 -0.29
C THR A 177 -9.27 15.18 -1.55
N LYS A 178 -9.10 13.87 -1.77
CA LYS A 178 -9.66 13.12 -2.91
C LYS A 178 -10.12 11.76 -2.44
N TRP A 179 -11.13 11.16 -3.07
CA TRP A 179 -11.49 9.80 -2.68
C TRP A 179 -10.51 8.78 -3.25
N LEU A 180 -10.13 7.78 -2.44
CA LEU A 180 -9.18 6.76 -2.89
C LEU A 180 -9.70 6.00 -4.12
N HIS A 181 -11.01 5.75 -4.20
CA HIS A 181 -11.60 5.06 -5.34
C HIS A 181 -11.57 5.87 -6.65
N GLU A 182 -11.52 7.20 -6.58
CA GLU A 182 -11.34 8.08 -7.74
C GLU A 182 -9.89 8.03 -8.20
N TRP A 183 -8.96 8.20 -7.27
CA TRP A 183 -7.52 8.12 -7.54
C TRP A 183 -7.08 6.80 -8.16
N ILE A 184 -7.72 5.68 -7.80
CA ILE A 184 -7.42 4.38 -8.40
C ILE A 184 -7.86 4.31 -9.87
N LYS A 185 -8.93 5.02 -10.27
CA LYS A 185 -9.53 4.92 -11.61
C LYS A 185 -8.89 5.85 -12.66
N GLU A 186 -8.15 6.86 -12.21
CA GLU A 186 -7.39 7.79 -13.05
C GLU A 186 -6.06 7.19 -13.51
#